data_AF-A0A2E2Q697-F1
#
_entry.id   AF-A0A2E2Q697-F1
#
_cell.length_a   1.000
_cell.length_b   1.000
_cell.length_c   1.000
_cell.angle_alpha   90.00
_cell.angle_beta   90.00
_cell.angle_gamma   90.00
#
_symmetry.space_group_name_H-M   'P 1'
#
loop_
_entity.id
_entity.type
_entity.pdbx_description
1 polymer ?
#
loop_
_entity_poly.entity_id
_entity_poly.type
_entity_poly.pdbx_seq_one_letter_code
_entity_poly.pdbx_strand_id
1 'polypeptide(L)'
;MSLRAIFAALAASALVVAVTVGLWTWRTGGDAGEQAEDPASAELDSRGPCPPSLPEPEDDDGYGFGSSTAAADSPGLSPQARAWTCTYQAVGRPRDSGNGTFYTWDLADGPTEVEAALLPDVVDATNALRSPPSEYGCTADLGPRTVLVLVTDDGNLTGVSIDRYGCREVRLTADPWSGAPGETPAPGVPRGVLFDGRALLDLLALEPPAADSAPQ
;
A
#
# COMPACT_ATOMS: atom_id res chain seq x y z
N MET A 1 46.46 85.91 2.33
CA MET A 1 46.17 86.30 3.72
C MET A 1 44.76 85.83 4.09
N SER A 2 44.63 85.13 5.23
CA SER A 2 43.42 84.78 6.00
C SER A 2 42.27 84.06 5.28
N LEU A 3 41.93 82.79 5.54
CA LEU A 3 41.55 82.07 6.78
C LEU A 3 40.18 82.48 7.36
N ARG A 4 39.38 81.45 7.68
CA ARG A 4 38.09 81.37 8.44
C ARG A 4 36.84 81.23 7.58
N ALA A 5 35.78 80.50 7.96
CA ALA A 5 35.54 79.44 8.95
C ALA A 5 34.07 78.98 8.74
N ILE A 6 33.85 77.67 8.86
CA ILE A 6 32.70 76.92 9.40
C ILE A 6 31.41 77.70 9.72
N PHE A 7 30.25 77.26 9.19
CA PHE A 7 29.00 77.06 9.95
C PHE A 7 28.09 76.02 9.26
N ALA A 8 27.43 75.23 10.10
CA ALA A 8 26.64 74.03 9.80
C ALA A 8 25.18 74.32 9.43
N ALA A 9 24.53 73.31 8.82
CA ALA A 9 23.26 72.69 9.26
C ALA A 9 22.25 72.40 8.13
N LEU A 10 21.99 71.11 7.96
CA LEU A 10 20.72 70.42 7.69
C LEU A 10 19.61 71.15 6.92
N ALA A 11 19.22 70.58 5.79
CA ALA A 11 17.89 69.95 5.66
C ALA A 11 17.79 69.13 4.37
N ALA A 12 17.23 67.94 4.53
CA ALA A 12 16.97 66.96 3.50
C ALA A 12 15.97 67.45 2.43
N SER A 13 16.11 66.93 1.22
CA SER A 13 15.02 66.26 0.48
C SER A 13 15.57 65.74 -0.84
N ALA A 14 15.47 64.42 -1.01
CA ALA A 14 15.89 63.72 -2.21
C ALA A 14 15.06 64.18 -3.43
N LEU A 15 15.75 64.71 -4.42
CA LEU A 15 15.29 64.92 -5.78
C LEU A 15 15.98 63.87 -6.67
N VAL A 16 15.33 63.54 -7.79
CA VAL A 16 15.82 62.89 -9.04
C VAL A 16 14.90 61.71 -9.35
N VAL A 17 13.80 61.92 -10.09
CA VAL A 17 13.71 62.17 -11.54
C VAL A 17 14.33 61.03 -12.36
N ALA A 18 13.42 60.12 -12.76
CA ALA A 18 13.31 59.43 -14.05
C ALA A 18 14.58 59.20 -14.89
N VAL A 19 14.87 57.93 -15.20
CA VAL A 19 15.35 57.54 -16.54
C VAL A 19 14.74 56.19 -16.93
N THR A 20 13.98 56.22 -18.01
CA THR A 20 13.44 55.10 -18.79
C THR A 20 14.55 54.36 -19.54
N VAL A 21 14.63 53.04 -19.46
CA VAL A 21 15.08 52.18 -20.56
C VAL A 21 14.32 50.86 -20.47
N GLY A 22 13.49 50.58 -21.47
CA GLY A 22 12.68 49.37 -21.56
C GLY A 22 13.52 48.11 -21.73
N LEU A 23 12.85 46.95 -21.67
CA LEU A 23 13.12 45.74 -22.45
C LEU A 23 12.31 44.54 -21.91
N TRP A 24 11.67 43.82 -22.84
CA TRP A 24 11.07 42.48 -22.72
C TRP A 24 9.82 42.27 -21.85
N THR A 25 8.65 42.36 -22.47
CA THR A 25 7.44 41.66 -22.02
C THR A 25 7.58 40.15 -22.28
N TRP A 26 8.18 39.41 -21.35
CA TRP A 26 7.96 37.97 -21.27
C TRP A 26 6.58 37.77 -20.67
N ARG A 27 5.64 37.43 -21.54
CA ARG A 27 4.35 36.85 -21.15
C ARG A 27 4.67 35.50 -20.54
N THR A 28 4.79 35.44 -19.22
CA THR A 28 4.72 34.18 -18.47
C THR A 28 3.29 33.68 -18.58
N GLY A 29 2.99 33.02 -19.70
CA GLY A 29 1.91 32.04 -19.74
C GLY A 29 2.32 30.94 -18.78
N GLY A 30 1.82 31.01 -17.55
CA GLY A 30 1.77 29.85 -16.69
C GLY A 30 0.80 28.90 -17.35
N ASP A 31 1.32 27.95 -18.12
CA ASP A 31 0.63 26.68 -18.30
C ASP A 31 0.50 26.11 -16.89
N ALA A 32 -0.70 26.24 -16.33
CA ALA A 32 -1.14 25.35 -15.27
C ALA A 32 -0.97 23.95 -15.87
N GLY A 33 0.09 23.26 -15.45
CA GLY A 33 0.24 21.84 -15.72
C GLY A 33 -0.97 21.17 -15.11
N GLU A 34 -1.97 20.90 -15.94
CA GLU A 34 -2.99 19.92 -15.67
C GLU A 34 -2.21 18.63 -15.45
N GLN A 35 -1.96 18.30 -14.17
CA GLN A 35 -1.40 17.01 -13.80
C GLN A 35 -2.36 16.01 -14.38
N ALA A 36 -1.94 15.29 -15.42
CA ALA A 36 -2.69 14.17 -15.92
C ALA A 36 -2.85 13.22 -14.74
N GLU A 37 -4.07 13.13 -14.20
CA GLU A 37 -4.41 12.15 -13.19
C GLU A 37 -4.07 10.78 -13.77
N ASP A 38 -3.21 10.06 -13.07
CA ASP A 38 -2.84 8.70 -13.43
C ASP A 38 -4.14 7.86 -13.45
N PRO A 39 -4.47 7.18 -14.56
CA PRO A 39 -5.71 6.43 -14.70
C PRO A 39 -5.88 5.35 -13.61
N ALA A 40 -4.78 4.78 -13.11
CA ALA A 40 -4.84 3.81 -12.03
C ALA A 40 -5.20 4.46 -10.68
N SER A 41 -4.71 5.68 -10.43
CA SER A 41 -5.13 6.52 -9.30
C SER A 41 -6.62 6.90 -9.39
N ALA A 42 -7.10 7.30 -10.58
CA ALA A 42 -8.52 7.63 -10.79
C ALA A 42 -9.45 6.41 -10.62
N GLU A 43 -9.01 5.23 -11.05
CA GLU A 43 -9.77 4.00 -10.86
C GLU A 43 -9.86 3.63 -9.38
N LEU A 44 -8.75 3.71 -8.65
CA LEU A 44 -8.69 3.48 -7.20
C LEU A 44 -9.59 4.46 -6.42
N ASP A 45 -9.62 5.73 -6.82
CA ASP A 45 -10.48 6.75 -6.20
C ASP A 45 -11.97 6.48 -6.46
N SER A 46 -12.32 5.82 -7.57
CA SER A 46 -13.70 5.49 -7.92
C SER A 46 -14.24 4.22 -7.25
N ARG A 47 -13.41 3.17 -7.15
CA ARG A 47 -13.81 1.84 -6.63
C ARG A 47 -13.36 1.58 -5.20
N GLY A 48 -12.42 2.38 -4.68
CA GLY A 48 -11.76 2.18 -3.40
C GLY A 48 -10.64 1.14 -3.45
N PRO A 49 -9.81 1.06 -2.41
CA PRO A 49 -8.66 0.15 -2.36
C PRO A 49 -9.07 -1.30 -2.07
N CYS A 50 -10.13 -1.53 -1.30
CA CYS A 50 -10.57 -2.87 -0.90
C CYS A 50 -11.75 -3.33 -1.77
N PRO A 51 -11.63 -4.44 -2.52
CA PRO A 51 -12.79 -5.07 -3.14
C PRO A 51 -13.79 -5.54 -2.08
N PRO A 52 -15.11 -5.55 -2.37
CA PRO A 52 -16.13 -6.01 -1.42
C PRO A 52 -16.05 -7.51 -1.12
N SER A 53 -15.54 -8.30 -2.08
CA SER A 53 -15.24 -9.72 -1.94
C SER A 53 -13.94 -10.02 -2.70
N LEU A 54 -13.11 -10.92 -2.18
CA LEU A 54 -11.89 -11.33 -2.89
C LEU A 54 -12.21 -12.26 -4.06
N PRO A 55 -11.44 -12.19 -5.16
CA PRO A 55 -11.55 -13.13 -6.26
C PRO A 55 -11.39 -14.58 -5.77
N GLU A 56 -12.27 -15.44 -6.25
CA GLU A 56 -12.25 -16.86 -5.93
C GLU A 56 -11.07 -17.56 -6.61
N PRO A 57 -10.35 -18.44 -5.91
CA PRO A 57 -9.25 -19.20 -6.50
C PRO A 57 -9.72 -20.24 -7.53
N GLU A 58 -8.83 -20.60 -8.45
CA GLU A 58 -9.04 -21.72 -9.37
C GLU A 58 -9.09 -23.07 -8.62
N ASP A 59 -8.33 -23.19 -7.53
CA ASP A 59 -8.26 -24.40 -6.71
C ASP A 59 -9.50 -24.57 -5.81
N ASP A 60 -10.25 -25.67 -5.97
CA ASP A 60 -11.42 -26.01 -5.13
C ASP A 60 -11.01 -26.75 -3.83
N ASP A 61 -10.04 -26.20 -3.11
CA ASP A 61 -9.68 -26.69 -1.76
C ASP A 61 -10.82 -26.49 -0.74
N GLY A 62 -11.83 -25.70 -1.12
CA GLY A 62 -13.02 -25.39 -0.37
C GLY A 62 -12.86 -24.24 0.62
N TYR A 63 -11.65 -23.71 0.85
CA TYR A 63 -11.39 -22.67 1.85
C TYR A 63 -11.20 -21.28 1.25
N GLY A 64 -11.03 -21.20 -0.07
CA GLY A 64 -10.91 -19.91 -0.77
C GLY A 64 -9.62 -19.18 -0.42
N PHE A 65 -8.59 -19.89 0.06
CA PHE A 65 -7.36 -19.25 0.52
C PHE A 65 -6.48 -18.75 -0.64
N GLY A 66 -6.63 -19.29 -1.85
CA GLY A 66 -5.67 -19.13 -2.92
C GLY A 66 -4.79 -20.37 -3.07
N SER A 67 -3.70 -20.24 -3.82
CA SER A 67 -2.73 -21.33 -4.00
C SER A 67 -2.26 -21.88 -2.65
N SER A 68 -2.23 -23.20 -2.52
CA SER A 68 -1.61 -23.93 -1.38
C SER A 68 -0.17 -24.36 -1.66
N THR A 69 0.31 -24.19 -2.89
CA THR A 69 1.68 -24.54 -3.28
C THR A 69 2.66 -23.52 -2.74
N ALA A 70 3.80 -23.97 -2.18
CA ALA A 70 4.88 -23.10 -1.75
C ALA A 70 5.41 -22.25 -2.91
N ALA A 71 5.64 -20.96 -2.65
CA ALA A 71 6.24 -20.07 -3.63
C ALA A 71 7.68 -20.51 -3.95
N ALA A 72 8.07 -20.48 -5.23
CA ALA A 72 9.43 -20.81 -5.66
C ALA A 72 10.40 -19.63 -5.53
N ASP A 73 9.87 -18.41 -5.54
CA ASP A 73 10.61 -17.16 -5.55
C ASP A 73 10.16 -16.26 -4.38
N SER A 74 11.05 -15.39 -3.92
CA SER A 74 10.72 -14.32 -2.96
C SER A 74 10.06 -13.13 -3.65
N PRO A 75 9.26 -12.32 -2.93
CA PRO A 75 8.76 -11.05 -3.44
C PRO A 75 9.88 -10.09 -3.82
N GLY A 76 9.59 -9.24 -4.81
CA GLY A 76 10.52 -8.24 -5.35
C GLY A 76 9.78 -6.94 -5.63
N LEU A 77 9.07 -6.43 -4.63
CA LEU A 77 8.27 -5.23 -4.74
C LEU A 77 9.15 -3.98 -4.83
N SER A 78 8.79 -3.08 -5.73
CA SER A 78 9.32 -1.72 -5.79
C SER A 78 8.80 -0.88 -4.62
N PRO A 79 9.35 0.33 -4.40
CA PRO A 79 8.76 1.29 -3.48
C PRO A 79 7.27 1.54 -3.79
N GLN A 80 6.51 1.80 -2.72
CA GLN A 80 5.07 2.01 -2.77
C GLN A 80 4.76 3.45 -2.33
N ALA A 81 3.84 4.10 -3.03
CA ALA A 81 3.39 5.45 -2.78
C ALA A 81 2.32 5.50 -1.69
N ARG A 82 1.42 4.50 -1.66
CA ARG A 82 0.29 4.42 -0.73
C ARG A 82 0.00 2.96 -0.37
N ALA A 83 -0.64 2.76 0.78
CA ALA A 83 -1.15 1.44 1.14
C ALA A 83 -2.37 1.50 2.06
N TRP A 84 -3.16 0.43 2.05
CA TRP A 84 -4.31 0.24 2.93
C TRP A 84 -4.35 -1.18 3.48
N THR A 85 -4.84 -1.32 4.69
CA THR A 85 -5.23 -2.60 5.26
C THR A 85 -6.75 -2.78 5.13
N CYS A 86 -7.14 -3.97 4.70
CA CYS A 86 -8.52 -4.41 4.50
C CYS A 86 -8.73 -5.70 5.29
N THR A 87 -9.75 -5.78 6.14
CA THR A 87 -10.04 -7.00 6.91
C THR A 87 -11.19 -7.75 6.26
N TYR A 88 -11.00 -9.03 5.95
CA TYR A 88 -11.98 -9.92 5.36
C TYR A 88 -12.35 -11.05 6.33
N GLN A 89 -13.59 -11.50 6.24
CA GLN A 89 -14.10 -12.65 6.99
C GLN A 89 -14.50 -13.77 6.04
N ALA A 90 -14.25 -15.01 6.47
CA ALA A 90 -14.70 -16.18 5.72
C ALA A 90 -16.23 -16.31 5.81
N VAL A 91 -16.87 -16.48 4.65
CA VAL A 91 -18.32 -16.67 4.53
C VAL A 91 -18.56 -18.01 3.85
N GLY A 92 -19.22 -18.93 4.56
CA GLY A 92 -19.62 -20.22 4.02
C GLY A 92 -20.73 -20.07 2.97
N ARG A 93 -20.51 -20.61 1.78
CA ARG A 93 -21.45 -20.67 0.66
C ARG A 93 -21.74 -22.13 0.30
N PRO A 94 -23.00 -22.48 -0.02
CA PRO A 94 -23.33 -23.81 -0.50
C PRO A 94 -22.70 -24.04 -1.89
N ARG A 95 -22.13 -25.22 -2.15
CA ARG A 95 -21.65 -25.55 -3.49
C ARG A 95 -22.82 -25.68 -4.47
N ASP A 96 -22.61 -25.22 -5.70
CA ASP A 96 -23.61 -25.31 -6.78
C ASP A 96 -23.96 -26.75 -7.15
N SER A 97 -23.04 -27.69 -6.95
CA SER A 97 -23.28 -29.11 -7.14
C SER A 97 -22.66 -29.95 -6.02
N GLY A 98 -23.38 -31.00 -5.62
CA GLY A 98 -22.96 -31.91 -4.55
C GLY A 98 -23.33 -31.43 -3.14
N ASN A 99 -22.82 -32.15 -2.14
CA ASN A 99 -22.94 -31.77 -0.74
C ASN A 99 -21.66 -31.06 -0.31
N GLY A 100 -21.77 -29.93 0.39
CA GLY A 100 -20.63 -29.24 0.97
C GLY A 100 -20.79 -27.73 1.03
N THR A 101 -19.83 -27.11 1.71
CA THR A 101 -19.69 -25.66 1.83
C THR A 101 -18.32 -25.29 1.27
N PHE A 102 -18.26 -24.23 0.48
CA PHE A 102 -17.00 -23.55 0.15
C PHE A 102 -16.97 -22.19 0.85
N TYR A 103 -15.80 -21.61 1.06
CA TYR A 103 -15.66 -20.32 1.73
C TYR A 103 -15.25 -19.23 0.74
N THR A 104 -15.96 -18.11 0.79
CA THR A 104 -15.57 -16.85 0.15
C THR A 104 -15.07 -15.87 1.20
N TRP A 105 -14.37 -14.81 0.77
CA TRP A 105 -13.83 -13.79 1.67
C TRP A 105 -14.49 -12.46 1.41
N ASP A 106 -15.36 -12.03 2.32
CA ASP A 106 -16.11 -10.78 2.20
C ASP A 106 -15.51 -9.72 3.12
N LEU A 107 -15.46 -8.48 2.65
CA LEU A 107 -14.91 -7.34 3.39
C LEU A 107 -15.73 -7.15 4.68
N ALA A 108 -15.05 -7.23 5.82
CA ALA A 108 -15.65 -7.08 7.15
C ALA A 108 -15.63 -5.61 7.60
N ASP A 109 -14.49 -4.95 7.42
CA ASP A 109 -14.26 -3.56 7.81
C ASP A 109 -13.70 -2.74 6.65
N GLY A 110 -13.98 -1.43 6.65
CA GLY A 110 -13.49 -0.51 5.63
C GLY A 110 -11.96 -0.34 5.63
N PRO A 111 -11.40 0.25 4.56
CA PRO A 111 -9.97 0.46 4.44
C PRO A 111 -9.40 1.33 5.56
N THR A 112 -8.26 0.92 6.12
CA THR A 112 -7.43 1.77 6.98
C THR A 112 -6.14 2.07 6.26
N GLU A 113 -5.88 3.34 5.96
CA GLU A 113 -4.65 3.77 5.29
C GLU A 113 -3.44 3.54 6.18
N VAL A 114 -2.37 3.01 5.60
CA VAL A 114 -1.09 2.80 6.27
C VAL A 114 -0.32 4.10 6.24
N GLU A 115 0.29 4.47 7.36
CA GLU A 115 1.09 5.69 7.45
C GLU A 115 2.24 5.67 6.42
N ALA A 116 2.42 6.76 5.68
CA ALA A 116 3.44 6.86 4.64
C ALA A 116 4.86 6.57 5.17
N ALA A 117 5.13 6.87 6.43
CA ALA A 117 6.40 6.60 7.10
C ALA A 117 6.70 5.10 7.28
N LEU A 118 5.67 4.24 7.30
CA LEU A 118 5.81 2.79 7.45
C LEU A 118 6.00 2.07 6.10
N LEU A 119 5.72 2.73 4.97
CA LEU A 119 5.75 2.08 3.66
C LEU A 119 7.09 1.44 3.30
N PRO A 120 8.27 2.05 3.58
CA PRO A 120 9.54 1.39 3.35
C PRO A 120 9.69 0.09 4.14
N ASP A 121 9.34 0.11 5.44
CA ASP A 121 9.42 -1.06 6.32
C ASP A 121 8.44 -2.17 5.89
N VAL A 122 7.25 -1.78 5.41
CA VAL A 122 6.25 -2.71 4.86
C VAL A 122 6.78 -3.41 3.60
N VAL A 123 7.41 -2.65 2.70
CA VAL A 123 8.02 -3.20 1.47
C VAL A 123 9.16 -4.13 1.82
N ASP A 124 10.06 -3.72 2.72
CA ASP A 124 11.19 -4.53 3.17
C ASP A 124 10.73 -5.82 3.84
N ALA A 125 9.74 -5.75 4.73
CA ALA A 125 9.16 -6.92 5.38
C ALA A 125 8.49 -7.87 4.38
N THR A 126 7.81 -7.34 3.36
CA THR A 126 7.19 -8.14 2.29
C THR A 126 8.26 -8.83 1.44
N ASN A 127 9.32 -8.11 1.07
CA ASN A 127 10.43 -8.66 0.28
C ASN A 127 11.29 -9.66 1.07
N ALA A 128 11.23 -9.62 2.41
CA ALA A 128 11.90 -10.58 3.28
C ALA A 128 11.14 -11.90 3.47
N LEU A 129 9.91 -12.02 2.95
CA LEU A 129 9.12 -13.24 3.00
C LEU A 129 9.82 -14.39 2.24
N ARG A 130 9.60 -15.61 2.73
CA ARG A 130 10.32 -16.80 2.25
C ARG A 130 9.36 -17.93 1.91
N SER A 131 9.83 -18.84 1.07
CA SER A 131 9.16 -20.12 0.80
C SER A 131 9.12 -20.99 2.05
N PRO A 132 7.98 -21.61 2.40
CA PRO A 132 7.89 -22.54 3.53
C PRO A 132 8.91 -23.70 3.40
N PRO A 133 9.46 -24.21 4.51
CA PRO A 133 10.32 -25.40 4.48
C PRO A 133 9.54 -26.64 4.03
N SER A 134 10.24 -27.66 3.54
CA SER A 134 9.62 -28.88 2.99
C SER A 134 8.72 -29.65 3.97
N GLU A 135 9.05 -29.61 5.27
CA GLU A 135 8.28 -30.23 6.35
C GLU A 135 7.21 -29.31 6.95
N TYR A 136 6.92 -28.18 6.31
CA TYR A 136 5.89 -27.25 6.77
C TYR A 136 4.48 -27.85 6.59
N GLY A 137 3.78 -28.04 7.70
CA GLY A 137 2.37 -28.40 7.72
C GLY A 137 1.59 -27.35 8.48
N CYS A 138 0.71 -26.64 7.78
CA CYS A 138 -0.25 -25.74 8.42
C CYS A 138 -1.65 -26.34 8.38
N THR A 139 -2.35 -26.34 9.51
CA THR A 139 -3.79 -26.58 9.51
C THR A 139 -4.49 -25.30 9.04
N ALA A 140 -5.36 -25.44 8.04
CA ALA A 140 -6.29 -24.39 7.65
C ALA A 140 -7.09 -23.94 8.89
N ASP A 141 -6.84 -22.71 9.34
CA ASP A 141 -7.58 -22.08 10.43
C ASP A 141 -8.30 -20.86 9.88
N LEU A 142 -9.63 -20.98 9.80
CA LEU A 142 -10.48 -19.95 9.26
C LEU A 142 -10.61 -18.82 10.29
N GLY A 143 -9.76 -17.83 10.16
CA GLY A 143 -9.82 -16.55 10.87
C GLY A 143 -10.09 -15.38 9.94
N PRO A 144 -10.14 -14.15 10.46
CA PRO A 144 -10.08 -12.98 9.60
C PRO A 144 -8.77 -12.99 8.78
N ARG A 145 -8.87 -12.53 7.54
CA ARG A 145 -7.75 -12.33 6.63
C ARG A 145 -7.50 -10.83 6.50
N THR A 146 -6.25 -10.41 6.65
CA THR A 146 -5.86 -9.05 6.26
C THR A 146 -5.40 -9.09 4.82
N VAL A 147 -5.88 -8.17 3.99
CA VAL A 147 -5.22 -7.84 2.72
C VAL A 147 -4.61 -6.46 2.84
N LEU A 148 -3.30 -6.38 2.65
CA LEU A 148 -2.59 -5.12 2.47
C LEU A 148 -2.59 -4.81 0.97
N VAL A 149 -3.21 -3.69 0.59
CA VAL A 149 -3.26 -3.19 -0.79
C VAL A 149 -2.18 -2.14 -0.94
N LEU A 150 -1.15 -2.44 -1.72
CA LEU A 150 0.00 -1.58 -2.01
C LEU A 150 -0.17 -0.92 -3.38
N VAL A 151 0.26 0.32 -3.50
CA VAL A 151 0.14 1.11 -4.74
C VAL A 151 1.44 1.82 -5.05
N THR A 152 1.99 1.59 -6.25
CA THR A 152 3.18 2.31 -6.74
C THR A 152 2.85 3.74 -7.18
N ASP A 153 3.86 4.58 -7.43
CA ASP A 153 3.65 5.94 -7.97
C ASP A 153 2.95 5.92 -9.35
N ASP A 154 3.15 4.86 -10.13
CA ASP A 154 2.48 4.64 -11.43
C ASP A 154 1.09 3.98 -11.27
N GLY A 155 0.56 3.93 -10.04
CA GLY A 155 -0.77 3.43 -9.70
C GLY A 155 -0.96 1.91 -9.79
N ASN A 156 0.08 1.13 -10.13
CA ASN A 156 -0.01 -0.33 -10.11
C ASN A 156 -0.30 -0.84 -8.69
N LEU A 157 -1.27 -1.76 -8.61
CA LEU A 157 -1.66 -2.39 -7.36
C LEU A 157 -0.78 -3.60 -7.04
N THR A 158 -0.79 -4.01 -5.78
CA THR A 158 -0.39 -5.34 -5.33
C THR A 158 -1.17 -5.67 -4.08
N GLY A 159 -1.82 -6.83 -4.03
CA GLY A 159 -2.48 -7.34 -2.85
C GLY A 159 -1.57 -8.31 -2.11
N VAL A 160 -1.38 -8.11 -0.80
CA VAL A 160 -0.67 -9.04 0.10
C VAL A 160 -1.68 -9.59 1.09
N SER A 161 -2.15 -10.81 0.86
CA SER A 161 -3.10 -11.51 1.74
C SER A 161 -2.36 -12.21 2.86
N ILE A 162 -2.75 -11.96 4.10
CA ILE A 162 -2.15 -12.50 5.32
C ILE A 162 -3.26 -13.16 6.15
N ASP A 163 -3.16 -14.47 6.36
CA ASP A 163 -4.08 -15.20 7.22
C ASP A 163 -3.75 -14.90 8.69
N ARG A 164 -4.67 -14.32 9.48
CA ARG A 164 -4.31 -13.91 10.86
C ARG A 164 -4.16 -15.09 11.82
N TYR A 165 -4.87 -16.18 11.55
CA TYR A 165 -4.79 -17.42 12.34
C TYR A 165 -3.96 -18.49 11.62
N GLY A 166 -3.77 -19.62 12.30
CA GLY A 166 -2.86 -20.65 11.84
C GLY A 166 -1.42 -20.14 11.73
N CYS A 167 -0.80 -20.39 10.58
CA CYS A 167 0.64 -20.19 10.40
C CYS A 167 1.01 -18.87 9.73
N ARG A 168 0.04 -17.96 9.59
CA ARG A 168 0.25 -16.62 9.04
C ARG A 168 0.88 -16.64 7.66
N GLU A 169 0.32 -17.54 6.85
CA GLU A 169 0.67 -17.69 5.46
C GLU A 169 0.36 -16.39 4.71
N VAL A 170 1.26 -16.06 3.79
CA VAL A 170 1.15 -14.87 2.96
C VAL A 170 1.06 -15.28 1.50
N ARG A 171 0.16 -14.64 0.77
CA ARG A 171 -0.04 -14.84 -0.67
C ARG A 171 -0.14 -13.48 -1.34
N LEU A 172 0.59 -13.28 -2.44
CA LEU A 172 0.55 -12.03 -3.18
C LEU A 172 -0.29 -12.17 -4.44
N THR A 173 -0.87 -11.07 -4.89
CA THR A 173 -1.56 -10.93 -6.19
C THR A 173 -1.20 -9.57 -6.78
N ALA A 174 -1.09 -9.49 -8.10
CA ALA A 174 -0.80 -8.23 -8.79
C ALA A 174 -1.99 -7.26 -8.73
N ASP A 175 -3.21 -7.76 -8.53
CA ASP A 175 -4.38 -6.90 -8.35
C ASP A 175 -5.40 -7.63 -7.46
N PRO A 176 -5.71 -7.11 -6.26
CA PRO A 176 -6.67 -7.73 -5.37
C PRO A 176 -8.11 -7.74 -5.92
N TRP A 177 -8.42 -6.91 -6.92
CA TRP A 177 -9.77 -6.87 -7.54
C TRP A 177 -10.01 -7.99 -8.54
N SER A 178 -8.95 -8.51 -9.16
CA SER A 178 -9.08 -9.40 -10.31
C SER A 178 -8.31 -10.72 -10.16
N GLY A 179 -7.27 -10.77 -9.32
CA GLY A 179 -6.46 -11.97 -9.12
C GLY A 179 -6.61 -12.57 -7.73
N ALA A 180 -6.93 -13.87 -7.68
CA ALA A 180 -6.93 -14.62 -6.43
C ALA A 180 -5.52 -14.68 -5.81
N PRO A 181 -5.39 -14.63 -4.47
CA PRO A 181 -4.10 -14.60 -3.81
C PRO A 181 -3.21 -15.80 -4.16
N GLY A 182 -1.98 -15.51 -4.59
CA GLY A 182 -0.96 -16.53 -4.84
C GLY A 182 -1.16 -17.34 -6.12
N GLU A 183 -2.10 -17.00 -7.00
CA GLU A 183 -2.36 -17.78 -8.23
C GLU A 183 -1.72 -17.19 -9.48
N THR A 184 -1.83 -15.87 -9.66
CA THR A 184 -1.34 -15.19 -10.87
C THR A 184 0.01 -14.52 -10.60
N PRO A 185 1.13 -15.07 -11.11
CA PRO A 185 2.43 -14.44 -10.92
C PRO A 185 2.54 -13.17 -11.78
N ALA A 186 3.29 -12.20 -11.28
CA ALA A 186 3.70 -11.00 -12.00
C ALA A 186 5.13 -10.61 -11.60
N PRO A 187 5.79 -9.67 -12.28
CA PRO A 187 7.12 -9.20 -11.87
C PRO A 187 7.13 -8.77 -10.40
N GLY A 188 7.97 -9.40 -9.57
CA GLY A 188 8.05 -9.13 -8.12
C GLY A 188 6.93 -9.73 -7.27
N VAL A 189 5.95 -10.39 -7.88
CA VAL A 189 4.79 -11.03 -7.23
C VAL A 189 4.83 -12.54 -7.51
N PRO A 190 5.40 -13.36 -6.61
CA PRO A 190 5.51 -14.78 -6.83
C PRO A 190 4.15 -15.49 -6.71
N ARG A 191 3.97 -16.55 -7.51
CA ARG A 191 2.90 -17.53 -7.29
C ARG A 191 3.20 -18.33 -6.03
N GLY A 192 2.17 -18.64 -5.24
CA GLY A 192 2.24 -19.56 -4.12
C GLY A 192 2.17 -18.92 -2.73
N VAL A 193 2.43 -19.77 -1.74
CA VAL A 193 2.44 -19.44 -0.31
C VAL A 193 3.84 -19.06 0.13
N LEU A 194 3.93 -17.99 0.89
CA LEU A 194 5.10 -17.54 1.64
C LEU A 194 4.82 -17.62 3.15
N PHE A 195 5.87 -17.70 3.97
CA PHE A 195 5.77 -17.68 5.42
C PHE A 195 6.48 -16.47 6.04
N ASP A 196 6.31 -16.31 7.36
CA ASP A 196 6.84 -15.22 8.19
C ASP A 196 6.03 -13.91 8.12
N GLY A 197 4.73 -14.01 7.80
CA GLY A 197 3.81 -12.86 7.79
C GLY A 197 3.59 -12.19 9.15
N ARG A 198 4.14 -12.75 10.23
CA ARG A 198 4.10 -12.16 11.58
C ARG A 198 4.73 -10.76 11.60
N ALA A 199 5.89 -10.59 10.97
CA ALA A 199 6.56 -9.29 10.94
C ALA A 199 5.67 -8.21 10.31
N LEU A 200 4.90 -8.55 9.27
CA LEU A 200 3.93 -7.64 8.66
C LEU A 200 2.76 -7.34 9.60
N LEU A 201 2.21 -8.34 10.29
CA LEU A 201 1.12 -8.12 11.24
C LEU A 201 1.55 -7.27 12.45
N ASP A 202 2.76 -7.48 12.97
CA ASP A 202 3.35 -6.71 14.06
C ASP A 202 3.57 -5.24 13.63
N LEU A 203 4.15 -5.03 12.44
CA LEU A 203 4.40 -3.70 11.88
C LEU A 203 3.11 -2.89 11.69
N LEU A 204 2.04 -3.56 11.26
CA LEU A 204 0.73 -2.95 11.03
C LEU A 204 -0.11 -2.84 12.32
N ALA A 205 0.42 -3.28 13.48
CA ALA A 205 -0.29 -3.35 14.76
C ALA A 205 -1.64 -4.09 14.67
N LEU A 206 -1.70 -5.15 13.86
CA LEU A 206 -2.91 -5.93 13.59
C LEU A 206 -3.01 -7.21 14.44
N GLU A 207 -1.95 -7.54 15.19
CA GLU A 207 -2.04 -8.52 16.26
C GLU A 207 -2.71 -7.88 17.49
N PRO A 208 -3.69 -8.54 18.14
CA PRO A 208 -4.04 -8.16 19.50
C PRO A 208 -2.78 -8.27 20.36
N PRO A 209 -2.52 -7.33 21.30
CA PRO A 209 -1.39 -7.47 22.21
C PRO A 209 -1.47 -8.85 22.85
N ALA A 210 -0.35 -9.57 22.85
CA ALA A 210 -0.26 -10.85 23.55
C ALA A 210 -0.88 -10.63 24.93
N ALA A 211 -1.96 -11.36 25.24
CA ALA A 211 -2.63 -11.23 26.51
C ALA A 211 -1.54 -11.29 27.59
N ASP A 212 -1.32 -10.16 28.26
CA ASP A 212 -0.35 -10.07 29.34
C ASP A 212 -0.62 -11.28 30.22
N SER A 213 0.39 -12.13 30.36
CA SER A 213 0.32 -13.26 31.26
C SER A 213 0.14 -12.68 32.65
N ALA A 214 -1.11 -12.52 33.08
CA ALA A 214 -1.42 -12.12 34.43
C ALA A 214 -0.71 -13.15 35.34
N PRO A 215 0.16 -12.73 36.25
CA PRO A 215 0.73 -13.67 37.20
C PRO A 215 -0.44 -14.26 38.00
N GLN A 216 -0.58 -15.59 37.94
CA GLN A 216 -1.44 -16.34 38.84
C GLN A 216 -0.94 -16.24 40.28
#